data_AF-A0A9D2BXS3-F1
#
_entry.id   AF-A0A9D2BXS3-F1
#
_cell.length_a   1.000
_cell.length_b   1.000
_cell.length_c   1.000
_cell.angle_alpha   90.00
_cell.angle_beta   90.00
_cell.angle_gamma   90.00
#
_symmetry.space_group_name_H-M   'P 1'
#
loop_
_entity.id
_entity.type
_entity.pdbx_description
1 polymer ?
#
loop_
_entity_poly.entity_id
_entity_poly.type
_entity_poly.pdbx_seq_one_letter_code
_entity_poly.pdbx_strand_id
1 'polypeptide(L)'
;MNTQEGGKRPILPWPWNWLLTAVVAVALGFVMGFLWSVLVIVLFFAILKKRNPGPAGGSYCLERTRKNLLFVLWGLLALLLTVAVGVYLWSTYQEGTLELWELALGGVILALGILMTVVFFYVGIQDAFFPEKSTLAQSIRSQLPYPEEAPPVQELFAMVDRDIAENGQWFDRVAVGKEWVLGDMATYIPRIRGIFGRDEIRRQHTGSGSSRILELHLVDDRHQSQSTTLHSPNELKAVISCLQLRVPEAASGNYSDYERFQAMSDEAWQKWELEFRRNKALRETKTGPSAPSVPQDMTLTAPDGTKTSRVTETLLRQTLAEAQAAEEALFVLTPSRPVGGRFSALECVAGRRLNGQVSLLLREAPSRPGEPERRGMHQMTSPAQAERVLLEWFRQVCPNLEGWDSVPLAQPHTAPTQRESIPPKLVLINARGVSQGHDTFTLEDVEVAAQGIVDGTYHLVDLTLPGGFLWIQIAAGDASDGRCTVKVTRPDPKELRFFQIKSTHRQAAAWLLEYARGDFHPDWSQWKDYTKAARKKT
;
A
#
# COMPACT_ATOMS: atom_id res chain seq x y z
N MET A 1 43.23 -26.21 36.56
CA MET A 1 43.06 -27.65 36.88
C MET A 1 41.84 -28.14 36.11
N ASN A 2 42.10 -29.01 35.14
CA ASN A 2 41.20 -29.86 34.36
C ASN A 2 40.03 -29.23 33.58
N THR A 3 40.34 -28.90 32.33
CA THR A 3 39.58 -29.29 31.15
C THR A 3 38.96 -30.69 31.28
N GLN A 4 37.63 -30.79 31.21
CA GLN A 4 36.97 -31.97 30.68
C GLN A 4 36.17 -31.55 29.45
N GLU A 5 36.76 -31.85 28.30
CA GLU A 5 36.06 -31.94 27.03
C GLU A 5 35.00 -33.03 27.14
N GLY A 6 33.74 -32.62 27.33
CA GLY A 6 32.60 -33.49 27.11
C GLY A 6 32.53 -33.81 25.62
N GLY A 7 33.02 -34.98 25.23
CA GLY A 7 33.08 -35.44 23.85
C GLY A 7 31.75 -35.25 23.12
N LYS A 8 31.73 -34.33 22.15
CA LYS A 8 30.67 -34.22 21.16
C LYS A 8 30.66 -35.52 20.36
N ARG A 9 29.80 -36.47 20.75
CA ARG A 9 29.50 -37.62 19.90
C ARG A 9 28.87 -37.08 18.61
N PRO A 10 29.31 -37.50 17.42
CA PRO A 10 28.75 -37.03 16.17
C PRO A 10 27.30 -37.52 16.08
N ILE A 11 26.36 -36.65 16.43
CA ILE A 11 24.95 -36.84 16.14
C ILE A 11 24.85 -36.64 14.64
N LEU A 12 24.56 -37.71 13.88
CA LEU A 12 24.38 -37.57 12.44
C LEU A 12 23.26 -36.55 12.18
N PRO A 13 23.53 -35.47 11.44
CA PRO A 13 22.51 -34.50 11.09
C PRO A 13 21.48 -35.18 10.17
N TRP A 14 20.24 -34.78 10.36
CA TRP A 14 19.16 -35.11 9.43
C TRP A 14 19.55 -34.64 8.00
N PRO A 15 19.31 -35.43 6.92
CA PRO A 15 18.51 -36.66 6.86
C PRO A 15 19.31 -37.96 7.01
N TRP A 16 20.61 -37.90 7.28
CA TRP A 16 21.50 -39.07 7.23
C TRP A 16 21.21 -40.13 8.30
N ASN A 17 20.69 -39.71 9.45
CA ASN A 17 20.24 -40.64 10.49
C ASN A 17 19.05 -41.51 10.03
N TRP A 18 18.15 -40.98 9.21
CA TRP A 18 17.00 -41.71 8.68
C TRP A 18 17.38 -42.70 7.58
N LEU A 19 18.26 -42.28 6.67
CA LEU A 19 18.85 -43.17 5.66
C LEU A 19 19.57 -44.35 6.31
N LEU A 20 20.35 -44.08 7.36
CA LEU A 20 21.03 -45.13 8.11
C LEU A 20 20.03 -46.08 8.78
N THR A 21 18.95 -45.57 9.39
CA THR A 21 17.90 -46.44 9.97
C THR A 21 17.14 -47.23 8.92
N ALA A 22 16.87 -46.67 7.74
CA ALA A 22 16.20 -47.37 6.65
C ALA A 22 17.09 -48.49 6.08
N VAL A 23 18.38 -48.23 5.89
CA VAL A 23 19.36 -49.25 5.46
C VAL A 23 19.49 -50.35 6.51
N VAL A 24 19.57 -50.00 7.79
CA VAL A 24 19.63 -50.96 8.90
C VAL A 24 18.34 -51.77 9.02
N ALA A 25 17.17 -51.15 8.79
CA ALA A 25 15.87 -51.81 8.78
C ALA A 25 15.75 -52.83 7.64
N VAL A 26 16.19 -52.48 6.43
CA VAL A 26 16.20 -53.39 5.28
C VAL A 26 17.20 -54.53 5.51
N ALA A 27 18.38 -54.24 6.03
CA ALA A 27 19.38 -55.26 6.37
C ALA A 27 18.90 -56.21 7.48
N LEU A 28 18.26 -55.72 8.54
CA LEU A 28 17.69 -56.55 9.61
C LEU A 28 16.44 -57.31 9.16
N GLY A 29 15.61 -56.72 8.30
CA GLY A 29 14.45 -57.39 7.69
C GLY A 29 14.86 -58.59 6.83
N PHE A 30 15.99 -58.49 6.13
CA PHE A 30 16.58 -59.58 5.33
C PHE A 30 17.15 -60.72 6.20
N VAL A 31 17.59 -60.43 7.43
CA VAL A 31 18.28 -61.39 8.30
C VAL A 31 17.36 -62.05 9.34
N MET A 32 16.39 -61.33 9.90
CA MET A 32 15.56 -61.80 11.02
C MET A 32 14.05 -61.89 10.72
N GLY A 33 13.63 -61.50 9.51
CA GLY A 33 12.24 -61.36 9.12
C GLY A 33 11.67 -59.97 9.49
N PHE A 34 10.87 -59.42 8.58
CA PHE A 34 10.35 -58.04 8.66
C PHE A 34 9.65 -57.70 9.97
N LEU A 35 8.97 -58.68 10.59
CA LEU A 35 8.22 -58.51 11.83
C LEU A 35 9.11 -58.10 13.02
N TRP A 36 10.32 -58.67 13.10
CA TRP A 36 11.31 -58.32 14.13
C TRP A 36 12.04 -57.01 13.80
N SER A 37 12.23 -56.70 12.52
CA SER A 37 12.80 -55.40 12.09
C SER A 37 11.90 -54.22 12.51
N VAL A 38 10.59 -54.36 12.35
CA VAL A 38 9.60 -53.34 12.75
C VAL A 38 9.63 -53.14 14.26
N LEU A 39 9.73 -54.21 15.05
CA LEU A 39 9.84 -54.15 16.51
C LEU A 39 11.12 -53.42 16.97
N VAL A 40 12.25 -53.67 16.32
CA VAL A 40 13.53 -52.99 16.60
C VAL A 40 13.46 -51.51 16.21
N ILE A 41 12.84 -51.17 15.08
CA ILE A 41 12.64 -49.77 14.65
C ILE A 41 11.72 -49.04 15.63
N VAL A 42 10.61 -49.65 16.04
CA VAL A 42 9.67 -49.07 17.02
C VAL A 42 10.35 -48.87 18.38
N LEU A 43 11.15 -49.84 18.84
CA LEU A 43 11.91 -49.73 20.08
C LEU A 43 12.99 -48.65 19.98
N PHE A 44 13.70 -48.56 18.85
CA PHE A 44 14.69 -47.52 18.58
C PHE A 44 14.04 -46.12 18.53
N PHE A 45 12.84 -46.00 17.95
CA PHE A 45 12.02 -44.80 17.96
C PHE A 45 11.57 -44.41 19.35
N ALA A 46 11.11 -45.37 20.15
CA ALA A 46 10.73 -45.13 21.54
C ALA A 46 11.92 -44.65 22.37
N ILE A 47 13.13 -45.19 22.12
CA ILE A 47 14.37 -44.79 22.79
C ILE A 47 14.83 -43.40 22.31
N LEU A 48 14.74 -43.09 21.02
CA LEU A 48 15.05 -41.76 20.47
C LEU A 48 14.08 -40.69 20.98
N LYS A 49 12.78 -40.99 21.03
CA LYS A 49 11.74 -40.12 21.60
C LYS A 49 11.94 -39.91 23.10
N LYS A 50 12.41 -40.93 23.83
CA LYS A 50 12.71 -40.84 25.27
C LYS A 50 14.03 -40.12 25.58
N ARG A 51 15.00 -40.14 24.66
CA ARG A 51 16.27 -39.39 24.75
C ARG A 51 16.15 -37.94 24.29
N ASN A 52 15.12 -37.60 23.51
CA ASN A 52 14.76 -36.25 23.12
C ASN A 52 13.36 -35.89 23.67
N PRO A 53 13.23 -35.60 24.97
CA PRO A 53 12.10 -34.77 25.42
C PRO A 53 12.33 -33.40 24.76
N GLY A 54 11.46 -32.96 23.86
CA GLY A 54 11.64 -31.65 23.23
C GLY A 54 11.68 -30.51 24.26
N PRO A 55 12.10 -29.27 23.92
CA PRO A 55 12.84 -28.79 22.75
C PRO A 55 14.11 -27.98 23.12
N ALA A 56 15.02 -27.80 22.15
CA ALA A 56 15.98 -26.68 22.08
C ALA A 56 16.48 -26.55 20.63
N GLY A 57 15.80 -25.72 19.82
CA GLY A 57 16.20 -25.44 18.42
C GLY A 57 15.45 -26.18 17.30
N GLY A 58 14.28 -26.76 17.56
CA GLY A 58 13.40 -27.33 16.54
C GLY A 58 12.21 -26.40 16.27
N SER A 59 12.01 -26.01 15.03
CA SER A 59 10.97 -25.06 14.62
C SER A 59 9.59 -25.77 14.53
N TYR A 60 8.52 -25.20 15.09
CA TYR A 60 7.21 -25.88 15.19
C TYR A 60 6.62 -26.27 13.82
N CYS A 61 6.82 -25.41 12.81
CA CYS A 61 6.47 -25.70 11.42
C CYS A 61 7.21 -26.93 10.85
N LEU A 62 8.49 -27.11 11.20
CA LEU A 62 9.26 -28.28 10.77
C LEU A 62 8.80 -29.56 11.49
N GLU A 63 8.40 -29.47 12.76
CA GLU A 63 7.87 -30.63 13.47
C GLU A 63 6.51 -31.07 12.89
N ARG A 64 5.68 -30.10 12.46
CA ARG A 64 4.39 -30.36 11.82
C ARG A 64 4.55 -31.06 10.47
N THR A 65 5.42 -30.57 9.60
CA THR A 65 5.74 -31.21 8.31
C THR A 65 6.34 -32.61 8.51
N ARG A 66 7.13 -32.82 9.56
CA ARG A 66 7.70 -34.14 9.91
C ARG A 66 6.67 -35.15 10.43
N LYS A 67 5.52 -34.74 10.96
CA LYS A 67 4.46 -35.70 11.35
C LYS A 67 3.86 -36.43 10.14
N ASN A 68 4.03 -35.90 8.92
CA ASN A 68 3.68 -36.61 7.69
C ASN A 68 4.62 -37.79 7.37
N LEU A 69 5.71 -38.00 8.11
CA LEU A 69 6.53 -39.22 8.03
C LEU A 69 5.73 -40.49 8.39
N LEU A 70 4.61 -40.36 9.11
CA LEU A 70 3.68 -41.49 9.30
C LEU A 70 3.14 -42.01 7.95
N PHE A 71 2.97 -41.16 6.94
CA PHE A 71 2.57 -41.58 5.60
C PHE A 71 3.66 -42.41 4.91
N VAL A 72 4.94 -42.15 5.18
CA VAL A 72 6.04 -43.02 4.71
C VAL A 72 5.94 -44.40 5.37
N LEU A 73 5.58 -44.47 6.65
CA LEU A 73 5.33 -45.74 7.35
C LEU A 73 4.13 -46.48 6.76
N TRP A 74 3.03 -45.78 6.47
CA TRP A 74 1.86 -46.35 5.78
C TRP A 74 2.20 -46.81 4.36
N GLY A 75 3.05 -46.08 3.63
CA GLY A 75 3.58 -46.48 2.32
C GLY A 75 4.42 -47.76 2.40
N LEU A 76 5.29 -47.89 3.42
CA LEU A 76 6.05 -49.13 3.68
C LEU A 76 5.13 -50.32 4.01
N LEU A 77 4.09 -50.08 4.82
CA LEU A 77 3.10 -51.12 5.13
C LEU A 77 2.35 -51.56 3.87
N ALA A 78 1.92 -50.60 3.05
CA ALA A 78 1.25 -50.85 1.78
C ALA A 78 2.12 -51.64 0.81
N LEU A 79 3.42 -51.30 0.72
CA LEU A 79 4.40 -52.03 -0.07
C LEU A 79 4.48 -53.48 0.39
N LEU A 80 4.59 -53.72 1.71
CA LEU A 80 4.70 -55.07 2.28
C LEU A 80 3.46 -55.90 1.96
N LEU A 81 2.26 -55.33 2.17
CA LEU A 81 0.99 -55.98 1.83
C LEU A 81 0.89 -56.30 0.33
N THR A 82 1.30 -55.36 -0.52
CA THR A 82 1.29 -55.54 -1.98
C THR A 82 2.24 -56.67 -2.41
N VAL A 83 3.45 -56.72 -1.83
CA VAL A 83 4.40 -57.82 -2.08
C VAL A 83 3.86 -59.15 -1.58
N ALA A 84 3.24 -59.19 -0.40
CA ALA A 84 2.64 -60.41 0.15
C ALA A 84 1.51 -60.95 -0.74
N VAL A 85 0.62 -60.07 -1.22
CA VAL A 85 -0.44 -60.43 -2.19
C VAL A 85 0.16 -60.92 -3.50
N GLY A 86 1.21 -60.26 -4.01
CA GLY A 86 1.90 -60.68 -5.23
C GLY A 86 2.55 -62.06 -5.12
N VAL A 87 3.22 -62.35 -3.99
CA VAL A 87 3.83 -63.66 -3.73
C VAL A 87 2.75 -64.75 -3.58
N TYR A 88 1.66 -64.46 -2.88
CA TYR A 88 0.54 -65.39 -2.75
C TYR A 88 -0.07 -65.75 -4.12
N LEU A 89 -0.37 -64.74 -4.95
CA LEU A 89 -0.90 -64.94 -6.30
C LEU A 89 0.07 -65.72 -7.19
N TRP A 90 1.38 -65.47 -7.07
CA TRP A 90 2.39 -66.21 -7.82
C TRP A 90 2.47 -67.68 -7.42
N SER A 91 2.45 -67.97 -6.10
CA SER A 91 2.45 -69.34 -5.56
C SER A 91 1.23 -70.13 -6.04
N THR A 92 0.04 -69.55 -5.90
CA THR A 92 -1.22 -70.22 -6.28
C THR A 92 -1.39 -70.33 -7.80
N TYR A 93 -0.82 -69.40 -8.58
CA TYR A 93 -0.73 -69.54 -10.03
C TYR A 93 0.16 -70.73 -10.45
N GLN A 94 1.32 -70.93 -9.79
CA GLN A 94 2.18 -72.09 -10.05
C GLN A 94 1.51 -73.42 -9.69
N GLU A 95 0.68 -73.42 -8.65
CA GLU A 95 -0.10 -74.59 -8.23
C GLU A 95 -1.30 -74.88 -9.16
N GLY A 96 -1.64 -73.95 -10.08
CA GLY A 96 -2.73 -74.11 -11.05
C GLY A 96 -4.13 -74.06 -10.43
N THR A 97 -4.26 -73.54 -9.21
CA THR A 97 -5.50 -73.56 -8.41
C THR A 97 -6.39 -72.34 -8.61
N LEU A 98 -5.89 -71.29 -9.28
CA LEU A 98 -6.61 -70.03 -9.48
C LEU A 98 -7.49 -70.04 -10.73
N GLU A 99 -8.73 -69.59 -10.59
CA GLU A 99 -9.59 -69.29 -11.73
C GLU A 99 -9.21 -67.95 -12.41
N LEU A 100 -9.57 -67.80 -13.69
CA LEU A 100 -9.19 -66.61 -14.48
C LEU A 100 -9.68 -65.28 -13.87
N TRP A 101 -10.86 -65.29 -13.25
CA TRP A 101 -11.43 -64.08 -12.63
C TRP A 101 -10.75 -63.74 -11.29
N GLU A 102 -10.26 -64.73 -10.54
CA GLU A 102 -9.50 -64.53 -9.30
C GLU A 102 -8.13 -63.93 -9.61
N LEU A 103 -7.47 -64.40 -10.67
CA LEU A 103 -6.23 -63.82 -11.18
C LEU A 103 -6.42 -62.37 -11.63
N ALA A 104 -7.52 -62.08 -12.33
CA ALA A 104 -7.86 -60.72 -12.76
C ALA A 104 -8.12 -59.78 -11.57
N LEU A 105 -8.91 -60.23 -10.58
CA LEU A 105 -9.17 -59.47 -9.35
C LEU A 105 -7.89 -59.23 -8.54
N GLY A 106 -7.06 -60.27 -8.38
CA GLY A 106 -5.77 -60.18 -7.71
C GLY A 106 -4.81 -59.20 -8.41
N GLY A 107 -4.76 -59.22 -9.74
CA GLY A 107 -3.97 -58.27 -10.52
C GLY A 107 -4.42 -56.82 -10.35
N VAL A 108 -5.73 -56.56 -10.30
CA VAL A 108 -6.28 -55.22 -10.03
C VAL A 108 -5.92 -54.74 -8.62
N ILE A 109 -6.04 -55.61 -7.61
CA ILE A 109 -5.66 -55.29 -6.22
C ILE A 109 -4.16 -54.98 -6.14
N LEU A 110 -3.31 -55.75 -6.84
CA LEU A 110 -1.87 -55.51 -6.89
C LEU A 110 -1.56 -54.14 -7.53
N ALA A 111 -2.19 -53.81 -8.66
CA ALA A 111 -2.01 -52.53 -9.34
C ALA A 111 -2.42 -51.34 -8.47
N LEU A 112 -3.56 -51.45 -7.77
CA LEU A 112 -4.01 -50.43 -6.82
C LEU A 112 -3.08 -50.31 -5.61
N GLY A 113 -2.57 -51.43 -5.09
CA GLY A 113 -1.60 -51.46 -3.99
C GLY A 113 -0.28 -50.79 -4.34
N ILE A 114 0.24 -51.04 -5.55
CA ILE A 114 1.44 -50.36 -6.09
C ILE A 114 1.18 -48.86 -6.21
N LEU A 115 0.07 -48.46 -6.83
CA LEU A 115 -0.28 -47.05 -7.01
C LEU A 115 -0.37 -46.32 -5.66
N MET A 116 -1.07 -46.92 -4.70
CA MET A 116 -1.24 -46.37 -3.35
C MET A 116 0.10 -46.25 -2.60
N THR A 117 0.98 -47.24 -2.75
CA THR A 117 2.35 -47.19 -2.23
C THR A 117 3.13 -46.03 -2.81
N VAL A 118 3.12 -45.87 -4.14
CA VAL A 118 3.82 -44.76 -4.84
C VAL A 118 3.31 -43.40 -4.37
N VAL A 119 1.99 -43.24 -4.23
CA VAL A 119 1.39 -41.98 -3.76
C VAL A 119 1.79 -41.66 -2.33
N PHE A 120 1.72 -42.63 -1.39
CA PHE A 120 2.11 -42.37 0.00
C PHE A 120 3.59 -42.08 0.18
N PHE A 121 4.46 -42.79 -0.57
CA PHE A 121 5.89 -42.48 -0.58
C PHE A 121 6.16 -41.12 -1.20
N TYR A 122 5.50 -40.77 -2.30
CA TYR A 122 5.66 -39.47 -2.95
C TYR A 122 5.29 -38.33 -2.00
N VAL A 123 4.11 -38.38 -1.39
CA VAL A 123 3.64 -37.36 -0.43
C VAL A 123 4.56 -37.30 0.80
N GLY A 124 4.87 -38.45 1.40
CA GLY A 124 5.69 -38.53 2.60
C GLY A 124 7.15 -38.09 2.40
N ILE A 125 7.76 -38.42 1.26
CA ILE A 125 9.13 -38.00 0.91
C ILE A 125 9.13 -36.53 0.51
N GLN A 126 8.16 -36.06 -0.27
CA GLN A 126 8.06 -34.66 -0.66
C GLN A 126 7.95 -33.75 0.57
N ASP A 127 7.07 -34.08 1.51
CA ASP A 127 6.86 -33.25 2.70
C ASP A 127 8.04 -33.33 3.69
N ALA A 128 8.74 -34.47 3.75
CA ALA A 128 9.89 -34.64 4.63
C ALA A 128 11.17 -34.02 4.08
N PHE A 129 11.46 -34.20 2.79
CA PHE A 129 12.74 -33.82 2.17
C PHE A 129 12.71 -32.47 1.45
N PHE A 130 11.54 -32.02 0.99
CA PHE A 130 11.37 -30.75 0.30
C PHE A 130 10.30 -29.91 1.02
N PRO A 131 10.61 -29.35 2.20
CA PRO A 131 9.66 -28.53 2.97
C PRO A 131 9.14 -27.33 2.14
N GLU A 132 9.86 -26.92 1.09
CA GLU A 132 9.46 -25.87 0.15
C GLU A 132 8.22 -26.18 -0.69
N LYS A 133 7.94 -27.46 -0.89
CA LYS A 133 6.74 -27.91 -1.62
C LYS A 133 5.64 -28.39 -0.69
N SER A 134 5.81 -28.26 0.63
CA SER A 134 4.78 -28.61 1.60
C SER A 134 3.60 -27.64 1.51
N THR A 135 2.40 -28.15 1.75
CA THR A 135 1.16 -27.35 1.78
C THR A 135 1.26 -26.21 2.80
N LEU A 136 1.94 -26.44 3.93
CA LEU A 136 2.20 -25.43 4.95
C LEU A 136 3.07 -24.29 4.41
N ALA A 137 4.21 -24.58 3.77
CA ALA A 137 5.08 -23.55 3.20
C ALA A 137 4.39 -22.77 2.07
N GLN A 138 3.63 -23.47 1.22
CA GLN A 138 2.85 -22.83 0.15
C GLN A 138 1.76 -21.92 0.69
N SER A 139 1.07 -22.32 1.77
CA SER A 139 0.05 -21.50 2.42
C SER A 139 0.64 -20.16 2.89
N ILE A 140 1.82 -20.17 3.53
CA ILE A 140 2.52 -18.97 4.00
C ILE A 140 2.97 -18.10 2.81
N ARG A 141 3.66 -18.70 1.82
CA ARG A 141 4.17 -17.98 0.63
C ARG A 141 3.08 -17.25 -0.12
N SER A 142 1.95 -17.91 -0.32
CA SER A 142 0.83 -17.34 -1.08
C SER A 142 0.23 -16.10 -0.41
N GLN A 143 0.42 -15.93 0.90
CA GLN A 143 -0.11 -14.82 1.68
C GLN A 143 0.86 -13.64 1.77
N LEU A 144 2.09 -13.75 1.25
CA LEU A 144 3.06 -12.66 1.20
C LEU A 144 2.77 -11.70 0.02
N PRO A 145 3.14 -10.42 0.13
CA PRO A 145 2.94 -9.44 -0.94
C PRO A 145 3.62 -9.82 -2.27
N TYR A 146 4.78 -10.47 -2.20
CA TYR A 146 5.56 -10.93 -3.36
C TYR A 146 5.86 -12.43 -3.22
N PRO A 147 5.02 -13.32 -3.77
CA PRO A 147 5.19 -14.76 -3.61
C PRO A 147 6.40 -15.31 -4.38
N GLU A 148 6.78 -14.68 -5.51
CA GLU A 148 7.93 -15.09 -6.34
C GLU A 148 9.29 -14.69 -5.75
N GLU A 149 9.32 -13.64 -4.91
CA GLU A 149 10.51 -13.19 -4.18
C GLU A 149 10.50 -13.68 -2.72
N ALA A 150 9.67 -14.68 -2.40
CA ALA A 150 9.50 -15.13 -1.04
C ALA A 150 10.81 -15.71 -0.48
N PRO A 151 11.16 -15.39 0.78
CA PRO A 151 12.38 -15.89 1.41
C PRO A 151 12.42 -17.43 1.48
N PRO A 152 13.61 -18.01 1.68
CA PRO A 152 13.76 -19.46 1.79
C PRO A 152 12.89 -20.00 2.93
N VAL A 153 12.47 -21.26 2.82
CA VAL A 153 11.48 -21.86 3.74
C VAL A 153 11.89 -21.82 5.20
N GLN A 154 13.20 -21.91 5.47
CA GLN A 154 13.73 -21.83 6.82
C GLN A 154 13.40 -20.48 7.46
N GLU A 155 13.48 -19.38 6.70
CA GLU A 155 13.13 -18.04 7.17
C GLU A 155 11.61 -17.85 7.28
N LEU A 156 10.84 -18.41 6.34
CA LEU A 156 9.37 -18.40 6.40
C LEU A 156 8.84 -19.10 7.65
N PHE A 157 9.36 -20.30 7.93
CA PHE A 157 9.02 -21.05 9.12
C PHE A 157 9.54 -20.35 10.38
N ALA A 158 10.75 -19.80 10.37
CA ALA A 158 11.28 -19.06 11.51
C ALA A 158 10.43 -17.82 11.85
N MET A 159 9.82 -17.16 10.88
CA MET A 159 8.91 -16.03 11.12
C MET A 159 7.65 -16.47 11.86
N VAL A 160 6.98 -17.53 11.37
CA VAL A 160 5.79 -18.08 12.04
C VAL A 160 6.15 -18.66 13.41
N ASP A 161 7.24 -19.43 13.47
CA ASP A 161 7.69 -20.08 14.70
C ASP A 161 8.10 -19.06 15.77
N ARG A 162 8.65 -17.91 15.39
CA ARG A 162 8.96 -16.81 16.32
C ARG A 162 7.69 -16.19 16.88
N ASP A 163 6.70 -15.88 16.05
CA ASP A 163 5.42 -15.35 16.52
C ASP A 163 4.70 -16.32 17.46
N ILE A 164 4.66 -17.60 17.09
CA ILE A 164 4.06 -18.64 17.94
C ILE A 164 4.86 -18.86 19.23
N ALA A 165 6.20 -18.79 19.19
CA ALA A 165 7.03 -18.93 20.39
C ALA A 165 6.83 -17.77 21.37
N GLU A 166 6.67 -16.54 20.87
CA GLU A 166 6.55 -15.33 21.69
C GLU A 166 5.11 -15.08 22.16
N ASN A 167 4.11 -15.33 21.31
CA ASN A 167 2.72 -14.91 21.52
C ASN A 167 1.69 -16.05 21.43
N GLY A 168 2.13 -17.28 21.18
CA GLY A 168 1.26 -18.41 20.82
C GLY A 168 0.42 -18.95 21.98
N GLN A 169 -0.89 -19.00 21.77
CA GLN A 169 -1.84 -19.77 22.58
C GLN A 169 -2.20 -21.07 21.85
N TRP A 170 -2.05 -22.21 22.53
CA TRP A 170 -2.28 -23.52 21.95
C TRP A 170 -3.68 -24.03 22.29
N PHE A 171 -4.41 -24.48 21.26
CA PHE A 171 -5.73 -25.10 21.33
C PHE A 171 -5.70 -26.42 20.56
N ASP A 172 -5.51 -27.53 21.28
CA ASP A 172 -5.26 -28.87 20.72
C ASP A 172 -4.09 -28.87 19.70
N ARG A 173 -4.41 -28.81 18.41
CA ARG A 173 -3.46 -28.84 17.30
C ARG A 173 -3.29 -27.48 16.60
N VAL A 174 -3.99 -26.45 17.05
CA VAL A 174 -3.93 -25.09 16.49
C VAL A 174 -3.20 -24.16 17.45
N ALA A 175 -2.25 -23.37 16.97
CA ALA A 175 -1.63 -22.30 17.74
C ALA A 175 -2.04 -20.95 17.17
N VAL A 176 -2.50 -20.04 18.03
CA VAL A 176 -2.86 -18.66 17.65
C VAL A 176 -1.81 -17.71 18.22
N GLY A 177 -1.00 -17.14 17.35
CA GLY A 177 -0.02 -16.10 17.68
C GLY A 177 -0.61 -14.69 17.64
N LYS A 178 0.25 -13.69 17.48
CA LYS A 178 -0.18 -12.29 17.29
C LYS A 178 -0.46 -12.00 15.82
N GLU A 179 0.34 -12.59 14.94
CA GLU A 179 0.30 -12.35 13.49
C GLU A 179 -0.13 -13.59 12.71
N TRP A 180 0.16 -14.78 13.22
CA TRP A 180 -0.09 -16.04 12.52
C TRP A 180 -0.97 -17.00 13.33
N VAL A 181 -1.80 -17.75 12.62
CA VAL A 181 -2.49 -18.94 13.13
C VAL A 181 -1.84 -20.15 12.48
N LEU A 182 -1.34 -21.09 13.28
CA LEU A 182 -0.70 -22.32 12.83
C LEU A 182 -1.61 -23.52 13.10
N GLY A 183 -2.14 -24.14 12.03
CA GLY A 183 -2.92 -25.38 12.07
C GLY A 183 -2.30 -26.46 11.19
N ASP A 184 -3.11 -27.08 10.33
CA ASP A 184 -2.61 -27.92 9.23
C ASP A 184 -2.03 -27.06 8.09
N MET A 185 -2.52 -25.82 7.98
CA MET A 185 -1.97 -24.72 7.19
C MET A 185 -1.72 -23.52 8.12
N ALA A 186 -1.00 -22.50 7.63
CA ALA A 186 -0.76 -21.28 8.39
C ALA A 186 -1.50 -20.10 7.76
N THR A 187 -2.21 -19.32 8.58
CA THR A 187 -3.01 -18.16 8.13
C THR A 187 -2.52 -16.89 8.81
N TYR A 188 -2.31 -15.84 8.02
CA TYR A 188 -1.97 -14.52 8.52
C TYR A 188 -3.22 -13.84 9.07
N ILE A 189 -3.22 -13.53 10.37
CA ILE A 189 -4.36 -13.00 11.12
C ILE A 189 -4.98 -11.77 10.45
N PRO A 190 -4.21 -10.76 9.98
CA PRO A 190 -4.79 -9.59 9.31
C PRO A 190 -5.55 -9.87 8.00
N ARG A 191 -5.35 -11.03 7.38
CA ARG A 191 -6.05 -11.46 6.16
C ARG A 191 -7.33 -12.23 6.44
N ILE A 192 -7.59 -12.65 7.68
CA ILE A 192 -8.79 -13.40 8.02
C ILE A 192 -10.03 -12.52 7.81
N ARG A 193 -11.01 -13.07 7.09
CA ARG A 193 -12.34 -12.49 6.83
C ARG A 193 -13.48 -13.34 7.38
N GLY A 194 -13.28 -14.64 7.52
CA GLY A 194 -14.26 -15.56 8.10
C GLY A 194 -13.64 -16.54 9.08
N ILE A 195 -14.34 -16.81 10.19
CA ILE A 195 -13.98 -17.76 11.25
C ILE A 195 -15.20 -18.64 11.54
N PHE A 196 -15.19 -19.89 11.11
CA PHE A 196 -16.36 -20.76 11.23
C PHE A 196 -16.00 -22.10 11.88
N GLY A 197 -16.88 -22.59 12.75
CA GLY A 197 -16.74 -23.89 13.40
C GLY A 197 -17.73 -24.91 12.86
N ARG A 198 -17.23 -26.10 12.54
CA ARG A 198 -18.06 -27.28 12.24
C ARG A 198 -18.02 -28.23 13.42
N ASP A 199 -19.19 -28.50 13.98
CA ASP A 199 -19.40 -29.50 15.04
C ASP A 199 -20.60 -30.36 14.66
N GLU A 200 -20.33 -31.44 13.92
CA GLU A 200 -21.38 -32.32 13.39
C GLU A 200 -21.20 -33.75 13.89
N ILE A 201 -22.27 -34.35 14.43
CA ILE A 201 -22.27 -35.77 14.77
C ILE A 201 -22.90 -36.54 13.61
N ARG A 202 -22.07 -37.17 12.78
CA ARG A 202 -22.54 -38.08 11.74
C ARG A 202 -22.85 -39.45 12.35
N ARG A 203 -24.13 -39.82 12.31
CA ARG A 203 -24.60 -41.18 12.61
C ARG A 203 -24.57 -41.99 11.33
N GLN A 204 -23.81 -43.09 11.30
CA GLN A 204 -23.87 -44.03 10.19
C GLN A 204 -25.23 -44.75 10.20
N HIS A 205 -25.88 -44.87 9.04
CA HIS A 205 -27.17 -45.55 8.89
C HIS A 205 -27.07 -47.08 9.11
N THR A 206 -25.86 -47.63 9.11
CA THR A 206 -25.56 -49.06 9.23
C THR A 206 -24.58 -49.30 10.38
N GLY A 207 -25.07 -49.30 11.62
CA GLY A 207 -24.37 -49.87 12.77
C GLY A 207 -23.46 -48.94 13.60
N SER A 208 -23.88 -48.70 14.85
CA SER A 208 -23.07 -48.47 16.07
C SER A 208 -21.80 -47.59 15.99
N GLY A 209 -21.80 -46.52 15.21
CA GLY A 209 -20.72 -45.53 15.24
C GLY A 209 -21.24 -44.12 14.99
N SER A 210 -21.18 -43.26 16.01
CA SER A 210 -21.28 -41.81 15.83
C SER A 210 -19.87 -41.26 15.63
N SER A 211 -19.57 -40.78 14.43
CA SER A 211 -18.34 -40.01 14.18
C SER A 211 -18.65 -38.52 14.36
N ARG A 212 -17.87 -37.81 15.18
CA ARG A 212 -18.00 -36.37 15.37
C ARG A 212 -16.95 -35.66 14.54
N ILE A 213 -17.39 -34.77 13.66
CA ILE A 213 -16.54 -33.94 12.82
C ILE A 213 -16.36 -32.61 13.53
N LEU A 214 -15.11 -32.26 13.82
CA LEU A 214 -14.71 -31.04 14.51
C LEU A 214 -13.68 -30.32 13.63
N GLU A 215 -14.12 -29.31 12.90
CA GLU A 215 -13.28 -28.58 11.93
C GLU A 215 -13.36 -27.07 12.18
N LEU A 216 -12.21 -26.40 12.17
CA LEU A 216 -12.11 -24.95 12.11
C LEU A 216 -11.89 -24.54 10.66
N HIS A 217 -12.74 -23.64 10.14
CA HIS A 217 -12.61 -23.06 8.81
C HIS A 217 -12.24 -21.59 8.92
N LEU A 218 -11.13 -21.21 8.29
CA LEU A 218 -10.68 -19.83 8.16
C LEU A 218 -10.76 -19.42 6.69
N VAL A 219 -11.40 -18.28 6.42
CA VAL A 219 -11.50 -17.71 5.08
C VAL A 219 -10.64 -16.46 5.00
N ASP A 220 -9.78 -16.36 3.99
CA ASP A 220 -8.88 -15.23 3.77
C ASP A 220 -9.48 -14.13 2.87
N ASP A 221 -8.71 -13.07 2.62
CA ASP A 221 -9.10 -11.94 1.77
C ASP A 221 -9.20 -12.29 0.28
N ARG A 222 -8.66 -13.44 -0.13
CA ARG A 222 -8.75 -14.01 -1.48
C ARG A 222 -9.93 -14.98 -1.62
N HIS A 223 -10.80 -15.02 -0.61
CA HIS A 223 -11.95 -15.94 -0.51
C HIS A 223 -11.53 -17.43 -0.52
N GLN A 224 -10.28 -17.73 -0.18
CA GLN A 224 -9.78 -19.10 -0.03
C GLN A 224 -10.05 -19.60 1.38
N SER A 225 -10.53 -20.83 1.49
CA SER A 225 -10.80 -21.47 2.78
C SER A 225 -9.69 -22.45 3.17
N GLN A 226 -9.36 -22.43 4.45
CA GLN A 226 -8.43 -23.35 5.07
C GLN A 226 -9.15 -24.06 6.20
N SER A 227 -9.07 -25.39 6.23
CA SER A 227 -9.65 -26.20 7.29
C SER A 227 -8.56 -26.81 8.17
N THR A 228 -8.83 -26.95 9.46
CA THR A 228 -7.99 -27.73 10.38
C THR A 228 -8.87 -28.56 11.30
N THR A 229 -8.49 -29.83 11.46
CA THR A 229 -9.24 -30.79 12.27
C THR A 229 -8.82 -30.71 13.75
N LEU A 230 -9.80 -30.70 14.65
CA LEU A 230 -9.59 -30.73 16.11
C LEU A 230 -10.19 -32.01 16.72
N HIS A 231 -9.71 -32.41 17.89
CA HIS A 231 -10.21 -33.59 18.60
C HIS A 231 -11.23 -33.25 19.69
N SER A 232 -11.23 -32.00 20.16
CA SER A 232 -12.05 -31.57 21.30
C SER A 232 -13.01 -30.44 20.90
N PRO A 233 -14.33 -30.57 21.18
CA PRO A 233 -15.31 -29.52 20.92
C PRO A 233 -15.08 -28.26 21.77
N ASN A 234 -14.56 -28.42 22.98
CA ASN A 234 -14.27 -27.30 23.86
C ASN A 234 -13.10 -26.47 23.33
N GLU A 235 -12.08 -27.14 22.78
CA GLU A 235 -10.94 -26.49 22.13
C GLU A 235 -11.37 -25.76 20.85
N LEU A 236 -12.28 -26.34 20.06
CA LEU A 236 -12.88 -25.68 18.90
C LEU A 236 -13.60 -24.38 19.29
N LYS A 237 -14.37 -24.39 20.38
CA LYS A 237 -15.01 -23.16 20.88
C LYS A 237 -13.99 -22.15 21.39
N ALA A 238 -12.99 -22.61 22.14
CA ALA A 238 -11.96 -21.75 22.72
C ALA A 238 -11.13 -21.05 21.64
N VAL A 239 -10.73 -21.77 20.58
CA VAL A 239 -9.97 -21.19 19.46
C VAL A 239 -10.82 -20.18 18.68
N ILE A 240 -12.11 -20.47 18.44
CA ILE A 240 -13.02 -19.52 17.77
C ILE A 240 -13.16 -18.24 18.61
N SER A 241 -13.38 -18.37 19.91
CA SER A 241 -13.47 -17.21 20.80
C SER A 241 -12.17 -16.40 20.84
N CYS A 242 -11.01 -17.07 20.87
CA CYS A 242 -9.71 -16.40 20.81
C CYS A 242 -9.55 -15.62 19.48
N LEU A 243 -9.89 -16.24 18.36
CA LEU A 243 -9.80 -15.61 17.05
C LEU A 243 -10.79 -14.45 16.88
N GLN A 244 -12.01 -14.57 17.41
CA GLN A 244 -12.99 -13.48 17.43
C GLN A 244 -12.50 -12.27 18.25
N LEU A 245 -11.73 -12.49 19.32
CA LEU A 245 -11.11 -11.39 20.07
C LEU A 245 -10.00 -10.70 19.29
N ARG A 246 -9.21 -11.48 18.51
CA ARG A 246 -8.15 -10.97 17.64
C ARG A 246 -8.71 -10.22 16.44
N VAL A 247 -9.71 -10.79 15.75
CA VAL A 247 -10.35 -10.25 14.54
C VAL A 247 -11.88 -10.25 14.70
N PRO A 248 -12.44 -9.33 15.50
CA PRO A 248 -13.89 -9.23 15.74
C PRO A 248 -14.67 -8.74 14.52
N GLU A 249 -14.00 -8.13 13.54
CA GLU A 249 -14.64 -7.71 12.30
C GLU A 249 -14.89 -8.88 11.34
N ALA A 250 -14.22 -10.02 11.54
CA ALA A 250 -14.41 -11.20 10.71
C ALA A 250 -15.81 -11.79 10.91
N ALA A 251 -16.41 -12.26 9.82
CA ALA A 251 -17.63 -13.02 9.89
C ALA A 251 -17.38 -14.27 10.74
N SER A 252 -18.32 -14.62 11.63
CA SER A 252 -18.21 -15.83 12.40
C SER A 252 -19.54 -16.52 12.57
N GLY A 253 -19.50 -17.85 12.70
CA GLY A 253 -20.70 -18.66 12.72
C GLY A 253 -20.41 -20.16 12.69
N ASN A 254 -21.46 -20.92 12.40
CA ASN A 254 -21.37 -22.38 12.25
C ASN A 254 -21.03 -22.76 10.79
N TYR A 255 -21.02 -24.05 10.51
CA TYR A 255 -20.70 -24.57 9.17
C TYR A 255 -21.70 -24.17 8.06
N SER A 256 -23.00 -23.98 8.37
CA SER A 256 -23.96 -23.52 7.35
C SER A 256 -23.83 -22.01 7.07
N ASP A 257 -23.35 -21.24 8.04
CA ASP A 257 -22.94 -19.85 7.82
C ASP A 257 -21.71 -19.77 6.90
N TYR A 258 -20.75 -20.69 7.09
CA TYR A 258 -19.59 -20.84 6.20
C TYR A 258 -20.01 -21.13 4.76
N GLU A 259 -20.91 -22.10 4.52
CA GLU A 259 -21.36 -22.42 3.16
C GLU A 259 -22.02 -21.23 2.47
N ARG A 260 -22.84 -20.45 3.20
CA ARG A 260 -23.43 -19.21 2.69
C ARG A 260 -22.39 -18.13 2.41
N PHE A 261 -21.38 -18.02 3.25
CA PHE A 261 -20.28 -17.07 3.08
C PHE A 261 -19.38 -17.42 1.89
N GLN A 262 -19.12 -18.71 1.66
CA GLN A 262 -18.38 -19.20 0.51
C GLN A 262 -19.16 -19.05 -0.80
N ALA A 263 -20.50 -19.14 -0.75
CA ALA A 263 -21.38 -19.00 -1.91
C ALA A 263 -21.73 -17.54 -2.27
N MET A 264 -21.13 -16.55 -1.60
CA MET A 264 -21.36 -15.14 -1.94
C MET A 264 -20.90 -14.83 -3.37
N SER A 265 -21.67 -14.01 -4.10
CA SER A 265 -21.24 -13.48 -5.38
C SER A 265 -20.12 -12.45 -5.21
N ASP A 266 -19.34 -12.22 -6.27
CA ASP A 266 -18.25 -11.25 -6.25
C ASP A 266 -18.70 -9.84 -5.84
N GLU A 267 -19.90 -9.40 -6.27
CA GLU A 267 -20.47 -8.11 -5.88
C GLU A 267 -20.82 -8.05 -4.38
N ALA A 268 -21.37 -9.15 -3.84
CA ALA A 268 -21.70 -9.24 -2.42
C ALA A 268 -20.42 -9.27 -1.58
N TRP A 269 -19.40 -10.00 -2.05
CA TRP A 269 -18.08 -10.05 -1.44
C TRP A 269 -17.42 -8.67 -1.37
N GLN A 270 -17.43 -7.91 -2.46
CA GLN A 270 -16.86 -6.54 -2.48
C GLN A 270 -17.56 -5.60 -1.50
N LYS A 271 -18.89 -5.63 -1.43
CA LYS A 271 -19.65 -4.82 -0.46
C LYS A 271 -19.30 -5.20 0.98
N TRP A 272 -19.19 -6.50 1.24
CA TRP A 272 -18.82 -7.01 2.55
C TRP A 272 -17.38 -6.62 2.93
N GLU A 273 -16.42 -6.72 2.01
CA GLU A 273 -15.01 -6.34 2.23
C GLU A 273 -14.87 -4.84 2.50
N LEU A 274 -15.66 -3.99 1.82
CA LEU A 274 -15.71 -2.55 2.11
C LEU A 274 -16.20 -2.27 3.54
N GLU A 275 -17.25 -2.98 3.97
CA GLU A 275 -17.76 -2.87 5.33
C GLU A 275 -16.78 -3.38 6.38
N PHE A 276 -16.11 -4.51 6.11
CA PHE A 276 -15.04 -5.06 6.94
C PHE A 276 -13.93 -4.01 7.16
N ARG A 277 -13.41 -3.41 6.08
CA ARG A 277 -12.35 -2.39 6.14
C ARG A 277 -12.80 -1.16 6.92
N ARG A 278 -14.04 -0.71 6.72
CA ARG A 278 -14.64 0.41 7.45
C ARG A 278 -14.70 0.14 8.95
N ASN A 279 -15.18 -1.05 9.33
CA ASN A 279 -15.33 -1.44 10.74
C ASN A 279 -13.97 -1.59 11.42
N LYS A 280 -12.98 -2.15 10.72
CA LYS A 280 -11.60 -2.26 11.20
C LYS A 280 -10.98 -0.89 11.46
N ALA A 281 -11.08 0.03 10.49
CA ALA A 281 -10.56 1.40 10.63
C ALA A 281 -11.22 2.13 11.81
N LEU A 282 -12.53 1.95 12.00
CA LEU A 282 -13.25 2.51 13.14
C LEU A 282 -12.73 1.95 14.48
N ARG A 283 -12.42 0.65 14.56
CA ARG A 283 -11.86 0.03 15.77
C ARG A 283 -10.43 0.49 16.05
N GLU A 284 -9.57 0.56 15.04
CA GLU A 284 -8.20 1.07 15.18
C GLU A 284 -8.21 2.51 15.69
N THR A 285 -9.16 3.32 15.23
CA THR A 285 -9.40 4.69 15.73
C THR A 285 -9.84 4.70 17.20
N LYS A 286 -10.64 3.71 17.65
CA LYS A 286 -11.13 3.60 19.04
C LYS A 286 -10.13 2.97 20.02
N THR A 287 -9.22 2.11 19.53
CA THR A 287 -8.38 1.22 20.38
C THR A 287 -6.90 1.58 20.35
N GLY A 288 -6.44 2.37 19.38
CA GLY A 288 -5.10 2.94 19.42
C GLY A 288 -4.92 3.79 20.68
N PRO A 289 -3.68 3.97 21.20
CA PRO A 289 -3.43 5.17 22.00
C PRO A 289 -3.96 6.33 21.17
N SER A 290 -4.57 7.33 21.81
CA SER A 290 -4.89 8.58 21.16
C SER A 290 -3.60 9.14 20.56
N ALA A 291 -3.22 8.68 19.36
CA ALA A 291 -2.52 9.50 18.40
C ALA A 291 -3.36 10.76 18.43
N PRO A 292 -2.78 11.92 18.83
CA PRO A 292 -3.55 13.15 18.94
C PRO A 292 -4.37 13.17 17.68
N SER A 293 -5.69 13.05 17.84
CA SER A 293 -6.61 12.96 16.72
C SER A 293 -6.25 14.19 15.94
N VAL A 294 -5.47 14.05 14.86
CA VAL A 294 -5.11 15.18 14.04
C VAL A 294 -6.48 15.52 13.50
N PRO A 295 -7.12 16.60 13.98
CA PRO A 295 -8.42 16.92 13.51
C PRO A 295 -8.15 17.18 12.03
N GLN A 296 -8.71 16.37 11.13
CA GLN A 296 -8.76 16.69 9.70
C GLN A 296 -9.67 17.91 9.45
N ASP A 297 -9.89 18.71 10.50
CA ASP A 297 -10.63 19.94 10.55
C ASP A 297 -9.69 21.13 10.33
N MET A 298 -8.46 20.93 9.85
CA MET A 298 -7.55 22.03 9.58
C MET A 298 -6.72 21.82 8.32
N THR A 299 -6.62 22.87 7.53
CA THR A 299 -5.78 22.92 6.33
C THR A 299 -4.69 23.97 6.52
N LEU A 300 -3.45 23.57 6.28
CA LEU A 300 -2.31 24.48 6.21
C LEU A 300 -2.05 24.81 4.74
N THR A 301 -2.03 26.10 4.43
CA THR A 301 -1.49 26.63 3.18
C THR A 301 -0.09 27.14 3.49
N ALA A 302 0.93 26.45 2.98
CA ALA A 302 2.33 26.78 3.19
C ALA A 302 2.76 28.02 2.36
N PRO A 303 3.95 28.59 2.63
CA PRO A 303 4.43 29.79 1.92
C PRO A 303 4.62 29.65 0.41
N ASP A 304 4.82 28.42 -0.07
CA ASP A 304 4.91 28.07 -1.49
C ASP A 304 3.54 27.88 -2.17
N GLY A 305 2.44 28.06 -1.42
CA GLY A 305 1.07 27.87 -1.88
C GLY A 305 0.59 26.41 -1.84
N THR A 306 1.42 25.46 -1.40
CA THR A 306 0.99 24.07 -1.23
C THR A 306 -0.01 23.95 -0.09
N LYS A 307 -1.04 23.13 -0.29
CA LYS A 307 -2.10 22.89 0.70
C LYS A 307 -2.00 21.48 1.23
N THR A 308 -2.01 21.33 2.54
CA THR A 308 -2.03 20.03 3.21
C THR A 308 -3.12 19.97 4.27
N SER A 309 -3.89 18.89 4.25
CA SER A 309 -4.90 18.56 5.27
C SER A 309 -4.34 17.69 6.40
N ARG A 310 -3.08 17.27 6.31
CA ARG A 310 -2.39 16.48 7.34
C ARG A 310 -1.53 17.38 8.21
N VAL A 311 -2.17 18.26 8.99
CA VAL A 311 -1.47 19.21 9.85
C VAL A 311 -1.10 18.56 11.18
N THR A 312 0.18 18.50 11.54
CA THR A 312 0.65 18.03 12.85
C THR A 312 1.31 19.15 13.63
N GLU A 313 1.38 19.04 14.97
CA GLU A 313 2.11 20.01 15.80
C GLU A 313 3.58 20.14 15.37
N THR A 314 4.20 19.04 14.97
CA THR A 314 5.58 19.02 14.45
C THR A 314 5.71 19.79 13.14
N LEU A 315 4.75 19.63 12.22
CA LEU A 315 4.71 20.35 10.95
C LEU A 315 4.55 21.85 11.17
N LEU A 316 3.67 22.28 12.09
CA LEU A 316 3.48 23.70 12.41
C LEU A 316 4.77 24.36 12.92
N ARG A 317 5.49 23.67 13.81
CA ARG A 317 6.79 24.15 14.33
C ARG A 317 7.83 24.27 13.22
N GLN A 318 7.89 23.27 12.33
CA GLN A 318 8.80 23.29 11.18
C GLN A 318 8.47 24.44 10.23
N THR A 319 7.21 24.61 9.84
CA THR A 319 6.76 25.69 8.95
C THR A 319 7.04 27.08 9.56
N LEU A 320 6.85 27.25 10.87
CA LEU A 320 7.20 28.52 11.53
C LEU A 320 8.71 28.78 11.51
N ALA A 321 9.54 27.77 11.75
CA ALA A 321 11.00 27.90 11.71
C ALA A 321 11.50 28.22 10.28
N GLU A 322 10.95 27.57 9.27
CA GLU A 322 11.25 27.84 7.86
C GLU A 322 10.83 29.26 7.46
N ALA A 323 9.64 29.69 7.88
CA ALA A 323 9.16 31.05 7.62
C ALA A 323 10.04 32.12 8.27
N GLN A 324 10.61 31.86 9.46
CA GLN A 324 11.56 32.76 10.12
C GLN A 324 12.90 32.88 9.38
N ALA A 325 13.35 31.80 8.72
CA ALA A 325 14.59 31.79 7.96
C ALA A 325 14.46 32.54 6.61
N ALA A 326 13.25 32.63 6.06
CA ALA A 326 12.93 33.35 4.84
C ALA A 326 13.08 34.88 5.00
N GLU A 327 13.08 35.60 3.87
CA GLU A 327 13.09 37.08 3.89
C GLU A 327 11.76 37.61 4.43
N GLU A 328 10.66 37.05 3.93
CA GLU A 328 9.28 37.23 4.39
C GLU A 328 8.45 36.04 3.86
N ALA A 329 7.73 35.34 4.74
CA ALA A 329 6.94 34.17 4.41
C ALA A 329 5.59 34.21 5.13
N LEU A 330 4.52 33.97 4.36
CA LEU A 330 3.14 33.93 4.82
C LEU A 330 2.64 32.48 4.75
N PHE A 331 2.04 31.99 5.82
CA PHE A 331 1.26 30.75 5.79
C PHE A 331 -0.06 30.92 6.52
N VAL A 332 -1.06 30.13 6.13
CA VAL A 332 -2.45 30.27 6.60
C VAL A 332 -2.98 28.95 7.13
N LEU A 333 -3.62 29.01 8.29
CA LEU A 333 -4.32 27.90 8.93
C LEU A 333 -5.82 28.13 8.85
N THR A 334 -6.49 27.33 8.02
CA THR A 334 -7.93 27.39 7.82
C THR A 334 -8.61 26.19 8.48
N PRO A 335 -9.37 26.39 9.57
CA PRO A 335 -10.19 25.35 10.17
C PRO A 335 -11.46 25.07 9.34
N SER A 336 -11.96 23.83 9.40
CA SER A 336 -13.20 23.39 8.75
C SER A 336 -14.46 23.99 9.39
N ARG A 337 -14.34 24.51 10.62
CA ARG A 337 -15.39 25.25 11.34
C ARG A 337 -14.79 26.50 11.99
N PRO A 338 -15.53 27.60 12.10
CA PRO A 338 -15.01 28.81 12.75
C PRO A 338 -14.61 28.55 14.21
N VAL A 339 -13.37 28.89 14.57
CA VAL A 339 -12.86 28.76 15.94
C VAL A 339 -13.49 29.85 16.81
N GLY A 340 -13.94 29.46 18.01
CA GLY A 340 -14.72 30.34 18.89
C GLY A 340 -16.05 30.82 18.31
N GLY A 341 -16.54 30.20 17.22
CA GLY A 341 -17.76 30.61 16.51
C GLY A 341 -17.65 31.92 15.73
N ARG A 342 -16.46 32.53 15.66
CA ARG A 342 -16.25 33.87 15.09
C ARG A 342 -15.12 33.95 14.07
N PHE A 343 -14.07 33.12 14.17
CA PHE A 343 -12.87 33.29 13.34
C PHE A 343 -12.71 32.15 12.32
N SER A 344 -12.51 32.49 11.05
CA SER A 344 -12.47 31.57 9.91
C SER A 344 -11.06 31.14 9.50
N ALA A 345 -10.03 31.92 9.83
CA ALA A 345 -8.64 31.61 9.49
C ALA A 345 -7.66 32.34 10.42
N LEU A 346 -6.46 31.76 10.56
CA LEU A 346 -5.31 32.39 11.20
C LEU A 346 -4.18 32.49 10.18
N GLU A 347 -3.71 33.70 9.92
CA GLU A 347 -2.57 33.98 9.05
C GLU A 347 -1.35 34.32 9.89
N CYS A 348 -0.20 33.79 9.48
CA CYS A 348 1.07 34.01 10.14
C CYS A 348 2.09 34.50 9.12
N VAL A 349 2.68 35.67 9.38
CA VAL A 349 3.80 36.22 8.61
C VAL A 349 5.02 36.24 9.51
N ALA A 350 6.07 35.55 9.07
CA ALA A 350 7.37 35.55 9.73
C ALA A 350 8.48 35.76 8.68
N GLY A 351 9.61 36.29 9.12
CA GLY A 351 10.77 36.48 8.24
C GLY A 351 11.77 37.48 8.81
N ARG A 352 12.96 37.54 8.20
CA ARG A 352 14.05 38.43 8.64
C ARG A 352 13.69 39.91 8.58
N ARG A 353 12.76 40.32 7.70
CA ARG A 353 12.27 41.71 7.61
C ARG A 353 11.50 42.18 8.84
N LEU A 354 10.96 41.26 9.63
CA LEU A 354 10.17 41.57 10.82
C LEU A 354 11.03 41.70 12.10
N ASN A 355 12.36 41.86 11.97
CA ASN A 355 13.29 42.09 13.09
C ASN A 355 13.13 41.11 14.27
N GLY A 356 12.86 39.83 13.98
CA GLY A 356 12.68 38.79 14.99
C GLY A 356 11.29 38.75 15.65
N GLN A 357 10.31 39.49 15.12
CA GLN A 357 8.91 39.42 15.49
C GLN A 357 8.09 38.63 14.44
N VAL A 358 6.91 38.16 14.84
CA VAL A 358 5.96 37.41 14.01
C VAL A 358 4.64 38.14 14.03
N SER A 359 4.04 38.34 12.86
CA SER A 359 2.75 38.99 12.70
C SER A 359 1.65 37.93 12.56
N LEU A 360 0.65 37.98 13.44
CA LEU A 360 -0.52 37.11 13.42
C LEU A 360 -1.77 37.90 13.05
N LEU A 361 -2.61 37.34 12.18
CA LEU A 361 -3.89 37.93 11.79
C LEU A 361 -5.00 36.87 11.85
N LEU A 362 -5.97 37.07 12.74
CA LEU A 362 -7.19 36.29 12.81
C LEU A 362 -8.25 36.91 11.92
N ARG A 363 -8.80 36.15 10.98
CA ARG A 363 -9.88 36.61 10.11
C ARG A 363 -11.23 36.24 10.71
N GLU A 364 -12.17 37.19 10.74
CA GLU A 364 -13.53 36.93 11.21
C GLU A 364 -14.36 36.26 10.12
N ALA A 365 -15.08 35.20 10.49
CA ALA A 365 -16.03 34.53 9.62
C ALA A 365 -17.15 35.51 9.20
N PRO A 366 -17.55 35.50 7.92
CA PRO A 366 -18.58 36.41 7.45
C PRO A 366 -19.94 36.08 8.09
N SER A 367 -20.74 37.10 8.38
CA SER A 367 -22.06 36.93 9.00
C SER A 367 -23.08 36.20 8.11
N ARG A 368 -22.80 36.12 6.79
CA ARG A 368 -23.56 35.34 5.82
C ARG A 368 -22.63 34.58 4.87
N PRO A 369 -22.97 33.35 4.46
CA PRO A 369 -22.22 32.63 3.44
C PRO A 369 -22.12 33.45 2.14
N GLY A 370 -20.90 33.69 1.66
CA GLY A 370 -20.64 34.45 0.42
C GLY A 370 -20.35 35.94 0.60
N GLU A 371 -20.44 36.50 1.82
CA GLU A 371 -19.95 37.86 2.09
C GLU A 371 -18.42 37.88 2.32
N PRO A 372 -17.71 38.93 1.87
CA PRO A 372 -16.28 39.06 2.14
C PRO A 372 -16.02 39.29 3.63
N GLU A 373 -14.93 38.73 4.14
CA GLU A 373 -14.43 38.95 5.50
C GLU A 373 -14.03 40.43 5.65
N ARG A 374 -14.69 41.20 6.52
CA ARG A 374 -14.51 42.67 6.62
C ARG A 374 -13.62 43.10 7.79
N ARG A 375 -13.34 42.19 8.72
CA ARG A 375 -12.68 42.50 9.99
C ARG A 375 -11.80 41.34 10.43
N GLY A 376 -10.67 41.69 11.03
CA GLY A 376 -9.74 40.75 11.60
C GLY A 376 -9.08 41.33 12.85
N MET A 377 -8.46 40.47 13.63
CA MET A 377 -7.67 40.86 14.79
C MET A 377 -6.20 40.65 14.44
N HIS A 378 -5.38 41.68 14.58
CA HIS A 378 -3.95 41.64 14.29
C HIS A 378 -3.13 41.76 15.58
N GLN A 379 -2.03 41.02 15.65
CA GLN A 379 -1.06 41.16 16.73
C GLN A 379 0.36 40.89 16.23
N MET A 380 1.30 41.73 16.64
CA MET A 380 2.73 41.48 16.44
C MET A 380 3.33 40.92 17.73
N THR A 381 3.98 39.77 17.64
CA THR A 381 4.40 39.00 18.81
C THR A 381 5.78 38.35 18.64
N SER A 382 6.29 37.72 19.70
CA SER A 382 7.54 36.97 19.65
C SER A 382 7.33 35.57 19.03
N PRO A 383 8.36 34.97 18.41
CA PRO A 383 8.34 33.60 17.89
C PRO A 383 7.74 32.56 18.84
N ALA A 384 8.15 32.60 20.13
CA ALA A 384 7.69 31.65 21.14
C ALA A 384 6.23 31.86 21.55
N GLN A 385 5.71 33.08 21.42
CA GLN A 385 4.30 33.36 21.66
C GLN A 385 3.45 33.04 20.42
N ALA A 386 3.98 33.27 19.22
CA ALA A 386 3.34 32.85 17.98
C ALA A 386 3.17 31.34 17.90
N GLU A 387 4.20 30.57 18.27
CA GLU A 387 4.12 29.11 18.35
C GLU A 387 2.99 28.65 19.30
N ARG A 388 2.87 29.28 20.48
CA ARG A 388 1.79 28.97 21.42
C ARG A 388 0.41 29.22 20.81
N VAL A 389 0.21 30.37 20.18
CA VAL A 389 -1.06 30.72 19.53
C VAL A 389 -1.39 29.77 18.37
N LEU A 390 -0.39 29.36 17.57
CA LEU A 390 -0.58 28.40 16.47
C LEU A 390 -0.98 27.01 16.98
N LEU A 391 -0.38 26.56 18.08
CA LEU A 391 -0.71 25.27 18.71
C LEU A 391 -2.09 25.31 19.40
N GLU A 392 -2.46 26.42 20.03
CA GLU A 392 -3.80 26.63 20.59
C GLU A 392 -4.87 26.65 19.48
N TRP A 393 -4.58 27.36 18.37
CA TRP A 393 -5.45 27.40 17.20
C TRP A 393 -5.63 26.02 16.56
N PHE A 394 -4.55 25.22 16.46
CA PHE A 394 -4.61 23.83 16.02
C PHE A 394 -5.52 22.95 16.88
N ARG A 395 -5.60 23.26 18.18
CA ARG A 395 -6.50 22.59 19.13
C ARG A 395 -7.91 23.20 19.16
N GLN A 396 -8.24 24.06 18.20
CA GLN A 396 -9.51 24.81 18.11
C GLN A 396 -9.80 25.68 19.34
N VAL A 397 -8.76 26.11 20.06
CA VAL A 397 -8.87 27.05 21.17
C VAL A 397 -8.67 28.47 20.64
N CYS A 398 -9.61 29.37 20.91
CA CYS A 398 -9.46 30.78 20.58
C CYS A 398 -8.36 31.39 21.45
N PRO A 399 -7.35 32.06 20.87
CA PRO A 399 -6.30 32.69 21.67
C PRO A 399 -6.86 33.85 22.50
N ASN A 400 -6.18 34.18 23.60
CA ASN A 400 -6.49 35.38 24.37
C ASN A 400 -6.27 36.62 23.48
N LEU A 401 -7.35 37.41 23.31
CA LEU A 401 -7.37 38.59 22.45
C LEU A 401 -6.87 39.86 23.17
N GLU A 402 -6.42 39.77 24.42
CA GLU A 402 -5.75 40.88 25.11
C GLU A 402 -4.49 41.32 24.34
N GLY A 403 -4.47 42.60 23.92
CA GLY A 403 -3.37 43.18 23.14
C GLY A 403 -3.42 42.90 21.64
N TRP A 404 -4.57 42.46 21.10
CA TRP A 404 -4.82 42.41 19.66
C TRP A 404 -5.56 43.67 19.20
N ASP A 405 -5.15 44.21 18.05
CA ASP A 405 -5.77 45.38 17.45
C ASP A 405 -6.81 44.95 16.42
N SER A 406 -8.00 45.56 16.48
CA SER A 406 -9.03 45.35 15.46
C SER A 406 -8.63 46.06 14.18
N VAL A 407 -8.34 45.29 13.13
CA VAL A 407 -7.95 45.83 11.83
C VAL A 407 -9.10 45.58 10.84
N PRO A 408 -9.57 46.60 10.09
CA PRO A 408 -10.46 46.35 8.97
C PRO A 408 -9.70 45.49 7.97
N LEU A 409 -10.21 44.29 7.69
CA LEU A 409 -9.79 43.56 6.51
C LEU A 409 -10.36 44.40 5.36
N ALA A 410 -9.51 45.19 4.72
CA ALA A 410 -9.91 45.87 3.51
C ALA A 410 -10.62 44.85 2.61
N GLN A 411 -11.64 45.30 1.85
CA GLN A 411 -11.98 44.63 0.58
C GLN A 411 -10.67 44.17 -0.05
N PRO A 412 -10.60 43.02 -0.74
CA PRO A 412 -9.37 42.61 -1.40
C PRO A 412 -8.90 43.74 -2.32
N HIS A 413 -8.07 44.64 -1.79
CA HIS A 413 -6.86 45.05 -2.40
C HIS A 413 -6.11 43.74 -2.47
N THR A 414 -6.34 43.06 -3.60
CA THR A 414 -5.29 42.46 -4.40
C THR A 414 -4.00 42.42 -3.59
N ALA A 415 -3.67 41.24 -3.05
CA ALA A 415 -2.30 40.85 -2.71
C ALA A 415 -1.36 41.64 -3.62
N PRO A 416 -0.36 42.35 -3.06
CA PRO A 416 0.26 43.56 -3.64
C PRO A 416 0.23 43.52 -5.15
N THR A 417 -0.84 44.04 -5.76
CA THR A 417 -1.25 43.74 -7.15
C THR A 417 -0.40 42.62 -7.77
N GLN A 418 -0.67 41.35 -7.43
CA GLN A 418 -0.47 40.31 -8.42
C GLN A 418 -1.41 40.79 -9.52
N ARG A 419 -0.85 41.59 -10.45
CA ARG A 419 -1.56 42.20 -11.57
C ARG A 419 -2.45 41.09 -12.05
N GLU A 420 -3.77 41.30 -11.96
CA GLU A 420 -4.76 40.50 -12.65
C GLU A 420 -4.09 40.22 -13.99
N SER A 421 -3.56 39.01 -14.13
CA SER A 421 -2.55 38.81 -15.16
C SER A 421 -3.40 38.77 -16.38
N ILE A 422 -3.48 39.91 -17.09
CA ILE A 422 -4.36 40.05 -18.25
C ILE A 422 -4.08 38.79 -19.06
N PRO A 423 -5.13 37.98 -19.30
CA PRO A 423 -4.94 36.65 -19.84
C PRO A 423 -4.13 36.79 -21.12
N PRO A 424 -3.17 35.89 -21.36
CA PRO A 424 -2.38 35.95 -22.57
C PRO A 424 -3.35 35.93 -23.75
N LYS A 425 -3.14 36.83 -24.71
CA LYS A 425 -4.03 36.98 -25.85
C LYS A 425 -3.23 36.98 -27.12
N LEU A 426 -3.63 36.11 -28.04
CA LEU A 426 -3.15 36.10 -29.41
C LEU A 426 -4.28 36.60 -30.32
N VAL A 427 -4.09 37.73 -30.99
CA VAL A 427 -5.04 38.26 -31.95
C VAL A 427 -4.42 38.23 -33.33
N LEU A 428 -5.13 37.60 -34.26
CA LEU A 428 -4.74 37.48 -35.66
C LEU A 428 -5.74 38.24 -36.51
N ILE A 429 -5.27 39.13 -37.38
CA ILE A 429 -6.10 39.86 -38.33
C ILE A 429 -5.60 39.59 -39.74
N ASN A 430 -6.48 39.10 -40.61
CA ASN A 430 -6.15 38.81 -42.00
C ASN A 430 -6.23 40.06 -42.90
N ALA A 431 -5.85 39.91 -44.18
CA ALA A 431 -5.92 40.99 -45.19
C ALA A 431 -7.32 41.60 -45.39
N ARG A 432 -8.36 40.83 -45.04
CA ARG A 432 -9.77 41.24 -45.18
C ARG A 432 -10.32 41.91 -43.91
N GLY A 433 -9.48 42.10 -42.88
CA GLY A 433 -9.86 42.74 -41.62
C GLY A 433 -10.63 41.84 -40.65
N VAL A 434 -10.69 40.53 -40.89
CA VAL A 434 -11.31 39.57 -39.96
C VAL A 434 -10.36 39.31 -38.80
N SER A 435 -10.82 39.58 -37.58
CA SER A 435 -10.07 39.33 -36.34
C SER A 435 -10.43 37.98 -35.72
N GLN A 436 -9.41 37.26 -35.27
CA GLN A 436 -9.52 36.02 -34.50
C GLN A 436 -8.73 36.21 -33.21
N GLY A 437 -9.41 36.12 -32.07
CA GLY A 437 -8.79 36.27 -30.75
C GLY A 437 -8.76 34.92 -30.03
N HIS A 438 -7.60 34.57 -29.50
CA HIS A 438 -7.37 33.36 -28.72
C HIS A 438 -6.91 33.75 -27.32
N ASP A 439 -7.73 33.41 -26.33
CA ASP A 439 -7.43 33.63 -24.90
C ASP A 439 -6.72 32.41 -24.27
N THR A 440 -6.61 31.32 -25.04
CA THR A 440 -5.77 30.14 -24.76
C THR A 440 -5.06 29.75 -26.06
N PHE A 441 -3.74 29.66 -26.03
CA PHE A 441 -2.91 29.30 -27.18
C PHE A 441 -1.60 28.67 -26.71
N THR A 442 -1.00 27.87 -27.57
CA THR A 442 0.28 27.17 -27.38
C THR A 442 1.40 27.85 -28.17
N LEU A 443 2.65 27.42 -27.96
CA LEU A 443 3.77 27.88 -28.78
C LEU A 443 3.57 27.55 -30.27
N GLU A 444 2.98 26.38 -30.56
CA GLU A 444 2.68 25.94 -31.93
C GLU A 444 1.70 26.90 -32.63
N ASP A 445 0.71 27.42 -31.91
CA ASP A 445 -0.22 28.41 -32.44
C ASP A 445 0.48 29.73 -32.80
N VAL A 446 1.50 30.13 -32.03
CA VAL A 446 2.34 31.29 -32.35
C VAL A 446 3.25 31.03 -33.55
N GLU A 447 3.75 29.81 -33.73
CA GLU A 447 4.50 29.38 -34.92
C GLU A 447 3.63 29.46 -36.18
N VAL A 448 2.39 29.01 -36.11
CA VAL A 448 1.41 29.17 -37.20
C VAL A 448 1.14 30.65 -37.49
N ALA A 449 0.99 31.48 -36.45
CA ALA A 449 0.80 32.93 -36.62
C ALA A 449 2.02 33.60 -37.27
N ALA A 450 3.23 33.24 -36.84
CA ALA A 450 4.49 33.75 -37.38
C ALA A 450 4.65 33.38 -38.86
N GLN A 451 4.36 32.12 -39.21
CA GLN A 451 4.35 31.64 -40.59
C GLN A 451 3.29 32.37 -41.42
N GLY A 452 2.11 32.62 -40.85
CA GLY A 452 1.04 33.36 -41.51
C GLY A 452 1.39 34.82 -41.81
N ILE A 453 2.32 35.46 -41.09
CA ILE A 453 2.88 36.78 -41.45
C ILE A 453 3.81 36.65 -42.66
N VAL A 454 4.64 35.61 -42.71
CA VAL A 454 5.58 35.38 -43.83
C VAL A 454 4.83 35.06 -45.12
N ASP A 455 3.77 34.27 -45.03
CA ASP A 455 2.96 33.83 -46.17
C ASP A 455 1.86 34.82 -46.56
N GLY A 456 1.73 35.95 -45.84
CA GLY A 456 0.74 37.00 -46.12
C GLY A 456 -0.70 36.65 -45.74
N THR A 457 -0.91 35.58 -44.98
CA THR A 457 -2.22 35.19 -44.45
C THR A 457 -2.72 36.19 -43.40
N TYR A 458 -1.82 36.65 -42.53
CA TYR A 458 -2.12 37.63 -41.49
C TYR A 458 -1.43 38.96 -41.78
N HIS A 459 -2.21 40.03 -41.78
CA HIS A 459 -1.72 41.40 -41.89
C HIS A 459 -1.36 42.00 -40.53
N LEU A 460 -1.95 41.52 -39.44
CA LEU A 460 -1.60 41.96 -38.10
C LEU A 460 -1.67 40.79 -37.12
N VAL A 461 -0.63 40.67 -36.30
CA VAL A 461 -0.56 39.72 -35.20
C VAL A 461 -0.20 40.48 -33.93
N ASP A 462 -1.07 40.41 -32.93
CA ASP A 462 -0.85 40.95 -31.61
C ASP A 462 -0.72 39.80 -30.62
N LEU A 463 0.40 39.75 -29.92
CA LEU A 463 0.68 38.78 -28.88
C LEU A 463 0.90 39.52 -27.56
N THR A 464 0.02 39.24 -26.60
CA THR A 464 0.11 39.72 -25.23
C THR A 464 0.46 38.55 -24.33
N LEU A 465 1.57 38.64 -23.61
CA LEU A 465 2.02 37.62 -22.65
C LEU A 465 1.28 37.77 -21.30
N PRO A 466 1.29 36.71 -20.45
CA PRO A 466 0.62 36.73 -19.15
C PRO A 466 1.07 37.94 -18.33
N GLY A 467 0.11 38.73 -17.83
CA GLY A 467 0.39 39.97 -17.10
C GLY A 467 -0.03 41.23 -17.85
N GLY A 468 -0.15 41.19 -19.18
CA GLY A 468 -0.78 42.25 -19.99
C GLY A 468 0.04 43.50 -20.31
N PHE A 469 1.18 43.67 -19.66
CA PHE A 469 2.10 44.78 -19.92
C PHE A 469 3.18 44.43 -20.96
N LEU A 470 3.37 43.14 -21.23
CA LEU A 470 4.28 42.63 -22.25
C LEU A 470 3.48 42.29 -23.51
N TRP A 471 3.67 43.10 -24.55
CA TRP A 471 2.96 43.02 -25.81
C TRP A 471 3.92 43.23 -26.99
N ILE A 472 3.77 42.39 -28.00
CA ILE A 472 4.37 42.57 -29.32
C ILE A 472 3.26 42.61 -30.37
N GLN A 473 3.35 43.58 -31.27
CA GLN A 473 2.47 43.73 -32.42
C GLN A 473 3.30 43.77 -33.69
N ILE A 474 2.91 42.96 -34.65
CA ILE A 474 3.50 42.93 -35.98
C ILE A 474 2.41 43.31 -36.96
N ALA A 475 2.59 44.43 -37.65
CA ALA A 475 1.75 44.83 -38.76
C ALA A 475 2.54 44.64 -40.06
N ALA A 476 2.01 43.84 -40.99
CA ALA A 476 2.53 43.70 -42.33
C ALA A 476 2.50 45.05 -43.06
N GLY A 477 3.47 45.26 -43.94
CA GLY A 477 3.55 46.46 -44.76
C GLY A 477 2.37 46.58 -45.73
N ASP A 478 2.06 47.80 -46.14
CA ASP A 478 1.06 48.06 -47.19
C ASP A 478 1.74 48.28 -48.55
N ALA A 479 0.94 48.59 -49.59
CA ALA A 479 1.45 48.81 -50.94
C ALA A 479 2.41 50.01 -51.07
N SER A 480 2.54 50.86 -50.02
CA SER A 480 3.43 52.03 -50.00
C SER A 480 4.76 51.78 -49.28
N ASP A 481 4.79 50.87 -48.29
CA ASP A 481 6.03 50.39 -47.65
C ASP A 481 5.85 48.91 -47.29
N GLY A 482 6.42 48.01 -48.10
CA GLY A 482 6.32 46.56 -47.93
C GLY A 482 7.09 45.98 -46.73
N ARG A 483 7.61 46.81 -45.83
CA ARG A 483 8.28 46.37 -44.60
C ARG A 483 7.30 46.24 -43.45
N CYS A 484 7.46 45.18 -42.65
CA CYS A 484 6.70 44.99 -41.43
C CYS A 484 7.06 46.06 -40.40
N THR A 485 6.04 46.60 -39.75
CA THR A 485 6.21 47.42 -38.57
C THR A 485 6.05 46.54 -37.33
N VAL A 486 7.09 46.46 -36.52
CA VAL A 486 7.07 45.74 -35.24
C VAL A 486 7.05 46.76 -34.12
N LYS A 487 6.10 46.61 -33.20
CA LYS A 487 6.00 47.38 -31.97
C LYS A 487 6.11 46.42 -30.80
N VAL A 488 6.89 46.78 -29.79
CA VAL A 488 7.10 45.93 -28.63
C VAL A 488 7.20 46.77 -27.36
N THR A 489 6.72 46.22 -26.24
CA THR A 489 6.94 46.81 -24.93
C THR A 489 8.14 46.17 -24.24
N ARG A 490 8.95 47.00 -23.57
CA ARG A 490 10.05 46.54 -22.73
C ARG A 490 9.85 47.03 -21.29
N PRO A 491 9.96 46.16 -20.29
CA PRO A 491 9.92 46.57 -18.90
C PRO A 491 11.27 47.19 -18.49
N ASP A 492 11.32 48.49 -18.25
CA ASP A 492 12.46 49.16 -17.61
C ASP A 492 12.15 49.39 -16.10
N PRO A 493 13.17 49.53 -15.21
CA PRO A 493 12.97 49.52 -13.75
C PRO A 493 12.00 50.58 -13.18
N LYS A 494 11.66 51.62 -13.93
CA LYS A 494 10.80 52.73 -13.50
C LYS A 494 9.57 52.94 -14.38
N GLU A 495 9.54 52.39 -15.60
CA GLU A 495 8.46 52.60 -16.57
C GLU A 495 8.45 51.53 -17.66
N LEU A 496 7.27 51.26 -18.23
CA LEU A 496 7.13 50.45 -19.45
C LEU A 496 7.45 51.33 -20.66
N ARG A 497 8.43 50.92 -21.47
CA ARG A 497 8.83 51.65 -22.69
C ARG A 497 8.32 50.98 -23.95
N PHE A 498 8.01 51.79 -24.95
CA PHE A 498 7.45 51.35 -26.22
C PHE A 498 8.45 51.60 -27.35
N PHE A 499 8.80 50.53 -28.05
CA PHE A 499 9.78 50.55 -29.13
C PHE A 499 9.15 50.14 -30.44
N GLN A 500 9.56 50.79 -31.54
CA GLN A 500 9.10 50.48 -32.88
C GLN A 500 10.28 50.35 -33.84
N ILE A 501 10.22 49.37 -34.74
CA ILE A 501 11.18 49.20 -35.83
C ILE A 501 10.46 48.76 -37.11
N LYS A 502 11.09 49.02 -38.26
CA LYS A 502 10.69 48.44 -39.54
C LYS A 502 11.64 47.31 -39.88
N SER A 503 11.09 46.15 -40.24
CA SER A 503 11.88 44.94 -40.54
C SER A 503 11.25 44.14 -41.69
N THR A 504 11.92 43.05 -42.08
CA THR A 504 11.37 42.11 -43.06
C THR A 504 10.37 41.17 -42.39
N HIS A 505 9.44 40.61 -43.17
CA HIS A 505 8.45 39.64 -42.68
C HIS A 505 9.10 38.45 -41.94
N ARG A 506 10.21 37.92 -42.46
CA ARG A 506 10.96 36.82 -41.83
C ARG A 506 11.59 37.22 -40.50
N GLN A 507 12.18 38.41 -40.42
CA GLN A 507 12.78 38.90 -39.18
C GLN A 507 11.71 39.20 -38.13
N ALA A 508 10.57 39.77 -38.53
CA ALA A 508 9.44 40.02 -37.65
C ALA A 508 8.85 38.69 -37.10
N ALA A 509 8.70 37.68 -37.94
CA ALA A 509 8.24 36.34 -37.54
C ALA A 509 9.22 35.67 -36.56
N ALA A 510 10.53 35.76 -36.80
CA ALA A 510 11.55 35.26 -35.87
C ALA A 510 11.45 35.96 -34.50
N TRP A 511 11.31 37.28 -34.49
CA TRP A 511 11.13 38.05 -33.27
C TRP A 511 9.84 37.71 -32.52
N LEU A 512 8.74 37.39 -33.20
CA LEU A 512 7.51 36.92 -32.56
C LEU A 512 7.74 35.64 -31.76
N LEU A 513 8.50 34.70 -32.34
CA LEU A 513 8.82 33.42 -31.72
C LEU A 513 9.80 33.57 -30.57
N GLU A 514 10.87 34.34 -30.76
CA GLU A 514 11.80 34.68 -29.67
C GLU A 514 11.05 35.35 -28.52
N TYR A 515 10.07 36.21 -28.82
CA TYR A 515 9.27 36.90 -27.82
C TYR A 515 8.33 35.95 -27.06
N ALA A 516 7.69 35.01 -27.75
CA ALA A 516 6.85 34.00 -27.12
C ALA A 516 7.65 33.01 -26.25
N ARG A 517 8.91 32.73 -26.62
CA ARG A 517 9.82 31.85 -25.87
C ARG A 517 10.52 32.55 -24.68
N GLY A 518 10.51 33.89 -24.66
CA GLY A 518 11.21 34.70 -23.65
C GLY A 518 12.68 34.99 -23.97
N ASP A 519 13.16 34.60 -25.16
CA ASP A 519 14.55 34.78 -25.60
C ASP A 519 14.77 36.08 -26.40
N PHE A 520 13.76 36.94 -26.50
CA PHE A 520 13.82 38.16 -27.31
C PHE A 520 14.77 39.22 -26.75
N HIS A 521 15.95 39.33 -27.37
CA HIS A 521 16.99 40.30 -27.03
C HIS A 521 17.50 41.01 -28.29
N PRO A 522 16.71 41.92 -28.90
CA PRO A 522 17.15 42.62 -30.09
C PRO A 522 18.19 43.70 -29.76
N ASP A 523 18.94 44.13 -30.78
CA ASP A 523 19.80 45.31 -30.67
C ASP A 523 18.95 46.58 -30.57
N TRP A 524 18.68 47.02 -29.34
CA TRP A 524 17.84 48.17 -29.03
C TRP A 524 18.34 49.51 -29.62
N SER A 525 19.61 49.60 -30.07
CA SER A 525 20.13 50.82 -30.70
C SER A 525 19.43 51.15 -32.02
N GLN A 526 18.86 50.14 -32.67
CA GLN A 526 18.17 50.27 -33.97
C GLN A 526 16.66 50.54 -33.82
N TRP A 527 16.15 50.51 -32.58
CA TRP A 527 14.73 50.67 -32.30
C TRP A 527 14.40 52.12 -31.94
N LYS A 528 13.31 52.63 -32.50
CA LYS A 528 12.82 53.96 -32.18
C LYS A 528 11.96 53.91 -30.92
N ASP A 529 12.40 54.59 -29.87
CA ASP A 529 11.58 54.83 -28.67
C ASP A 529 10.46 55.83 -29.00
N TYR A 530 9.21 55.42 -28.82
CA TYR A 530 8.03 56.27 -28.99
C TYR A 530 7.17 56.37 -27.73
N THR A 531 7.73 56.05 -26.56
CA THR A 531 7.06 56.00 -25.25
C THR A 531 6.24 57.28 -24.95
N LYS A 532 6.78 58.47 -25.25
CA LYS A 532 6.08 59.75 -25.06
C LYS A 532 4.86 59.92 -25.98
N ALA A 533 4.92 59.39 -27.20
CA ALA A 533 3.82 59.45 -28.16
C ALA A 533 2.74 58.40 -27.87
N ALA A 534 3.13 57.23 -27.36
CA ALA A 534 2.19 56.19 -26.93
C ALA A 534 1.30 56.67 -25.77
N ARG A 535 1.89 57.37 -24.77
CA ARG A 535 1.18 57.94 -23.62
C ARG A 535 0.13 59.01 -23.94
N LYS A 536 0.18 59.64 -25.11
CA LYS A 536 -0.82 60.64 -25.55
C LYS A 536 -2.03 60.01 -26.24
N LYS A 537 -1.94 58.73 -26.64
CA LYS A 537 -2.98 57.99 -27.38
C LYS A 537 -3.70 56.93 -26.52
N THR A 538 -3.20 56.70 -25.32
CA THR A 538 -3.83 55.86 -24.29
C THR A 538 -4.50 56.79 -23.30
#